data_AF-A0A0Q8DTF6-F1
#
_entry.id   AF-A0A0Q8DTF6-F1
#
_cell.length_a   1.000
_cell.length_b   1.000
_cell.length_c   1.000
_cell.angle_alpha   90.00
_cell.angle_beta   90.00
_cell.angle_gamma   90.00
#
_symmetry.space_group_name_H-M   'P 1'
#
loop_
_entity.id
_entity.type
_entity.pdbx_description
1 polymer ?
#
loop_
_entity_poly.entity_id
_entity_poly.type
_entity_poly.pdbx_seq_one_letter_code
_entity_poly.pdbx_strand_id
1 'polypeptide(L)'
;MALFVGAAVSFLVAVVLWFDNPTVSISASDIDDGGSSGEASCSIAPWDAGLNDNSDGPGGEHTQAFHDEVAAACYAANTRRFNASIGCGALALLLLGGGAVLAVTQLRTPSTT
;
A
#
# COMPACT_ATOMS: atom_id res chain seq x y z
N MET A 1 -4.66 -6.99 -26.84
CA MET A 1 -3.31 -6.92 -26.23
C MET A 1 -3.20 -5.87 -25.13
N ALA A 2 -3.61 -4.61 -25.35
CA ALA A 2 -3.45 -3.54 -24.37
C ALA A 2 -4.01 -3.85 -22.97
N LEU A 3 -5.19 -4.48 -22.87
CA LEU A 3 -5.79 -4.86 -21.58
C LEU A 3 -4.94 -5.89 -20.81
N PHE A 4 -4.36 -6.87 -21.49
CA PHE A 4 -3.48 -7.87 -20.87
C PHE A 4 -2.16 -7.26 -20.41
N VAL A 5 -1.59 -6.34 -21.19
CA VAL A 5 -0.38 -5.60 -20.80
C VAL A 5 -0.68 -4.71 -19.58
N GLY A 6 -1.81 -3.98 -19.61
CA GLY A 6 -2.25 -3.18 -18.47
C GLY A 6 -2.48 -4.01 -17.21
N ALA A 7 -3.09 -5.19 -17.35
CA ALA A 7 -3.25 -6.13 -16.25
C ALA A 7 -1.90 -6.60 -15.68
N ALA A 8 -0.95 -6.98 -16.53
CA ALA A 8 0.37 -7.42 -16.11
C ALA A 8 1.13 -6.31 -15.37
N VAL A 9 1.12 -5.09 -15.90
CA VAL A 9 1.75 -3.93 -15.25
C VAL A 9 1.09 -3.65 -13.91
N SER A 10 -0.25 -3.63 -13.85
CA SER A 10 -0.99 -3.37 -12.60
C SER A 10 -0.72 -4.43 -11.54
N PHE A 11 -0.64 -5.70 -11.95
CA PHE A 11 -0.30 -6.81 -11.07
C PHE A 11 1.14 -6.71 -10.56
N LEU A 12 2.10 -6.40 -11.43
CA LEU A 12 3.49 -6.22 -11.03
C LEU A 12 3.64 -5.06 -10.04
N VAL A 13 2.95 -3.94 -10.26
CA VAL A 13 2.93 -2.82 -9.31
C VAL A 13 2.34 -3.24 -7.97
N ALA A 14 1.25 -4.01 -7.96
CA ALA A 14 0.67 -4.55 -6.73
C ALA A 14 1.67 -5.42 -5.97
N VAL A 15 2.35 -6.35 -6.65
CA VAL A 15 3.35 -7.23 -6.04
C VAL A 15 4.54 -6.44 -5.51
N VAL A 16 5.05 -5.47 -6.27
CA VAL A 16 6.14 -4.59 -5.82
C VAL A 16 5.72 -3.84 -4.57
N LEU A 17 4.54 -3.20 -4.57
CA LEU A 17 4.04 -2.47 -3.41
C LEU A 17 3.79 -3.37 -2.20
N TRP A 18 3.48 -4.65 -2.42
CA TRP A 18 3.24 -5.62 -1.34
C TRP A 18 4.52 -6.05 -0.63
N PHE A 19 5.65 -6.12 -1.35
CA PHE A 19 6.94 -6.59 -0.82
C PHE A 19 7.95 -5.46 -0.56
N ASP A 20 7.75 -4.27 -1.14
CA ASP A 20 8.55 -3.10 -0.87
C ASP A 20 8.20 -2.52 0.50
N ASN A 21 9.08 -2.75 1.48
CA ASN A 21 8.89 -2.32 2.87
C ASN A 21 9.88 -1.21 3.27
N PRO A 22 9.76 0.02 2.75
CA PRO A 22 10.75 1.04 3.05
C PRO A 22 10.48 1.70 4.39
N THR A 23 11.55 2.25 4.95
CA THR A 23 11.52 3.00 6.19
C THR A 23 11.18 4.48 5.93
N VAL A 24 10.29 5.05 6.72
CA VAL A 24 9.97 6.49 6.72
C VAL A 24 10.34 7.10 8.07
N SER A 25 10.89 8.30 8.06
CA SER A 25 11.12 9.09 9.25
C SER A 25 9.92 9.98 9.55
N ILE A 26 9.36 9.87 10.75
CA ILE A 26 8.29 10.73 11.25
C ILE A 26 8.88 11.65 12.31
N SER A 27 8.68 12.95 12.12
CA SER A 27 8.92 13.95 13.16
C SER A 27 7.63 14.11 13.97
N ALA A 28 7.69 13.88 15.27
CA ALA A 28 6.54 14.02 16.18
C ALA A 28 6.92 14.88 17.38
N SER A 29 5.91 15.42 18.06
CA SER A 29 6.10 16.34 19.18
C SER A 29 6.53 15.55 20.42
N ASP A 30 7.75 15.77 20.90
CA ASP A 30 8.21 15.22 22.18
C ASP A 30 8.17 16.35 23.22
N ILE A 31 7.36 16.19 24.26
CA ILE A 31 7.18 17.21 25.31
C ILE A 31 7.80 16.71 26.60
N ASP A 32 9.10 16.51 26.57
CA ASP A 32 9.94 16.70 27.75
C ASP A 32 11.08 17.63 27.30
N ASP A 33 11.05 18.85 27.82
CA ASP A 33 11.99 19.96 27.60
C ASP A 33 12.04 20.62 26.20
N GLY A 34 11.05 21.48 25.93
CA GLY A 34 11.32 22.71 25.17
C GLY A 34 11.48 22.57 23.65
N GLY A 35 10.50 21.99 22.97
CA GLY A 35 10.19 22.37 21.58
C GLY A 35 11.03 21.72 20.46
N SER A 36 11.76 20.63 20.71
CA SER A 36 12.32 19.82 19.61
C SER A 36 11.41 18.63 19.29
N SER A 37 11.00 18.51 18.02
CA SER A 37 10.36 17.28 17.53
C SER A 37 11.35 16.11 17.59
N GLY A 38 10.96 15.00 18.20
CA GLY A 38 11.70 13.74 18.09
C GLY A 38 11.51 13.12 16.70
N GLU A 39 12.49 12.36 16.22
CA GLU A 39 12.35 11.58 14.98
C GLU A 39 12.22 10.10 15.30
N ALA A 40 11.19 9.46 14.75
CA ALA A 40 10.99 8.02 14.80
C ALA A 40 11.07 7.41 13.40
N SER A 41 11.79 6.30 13.27
CA SER A 41 11.85 5.52 12.04
C SER A 41 10.80 4.42 12.05
N CYS A 42 9.93 4.42 11.04
CA CYS A 42 8.89 3.41 10.87
C CYS A 42 9.16 2.59 9.63
N SER A 43 9.31 1.27 9.80
CA SER A 43 9.32 0.34 8.69
C SER A 43 7.91 0.15 8.17
N ILE A 44 7.65 0.53 6.92
CA ILE A 44 6.32 0.39 6.32
C ILE A 44 6.19 -1.03 5.78
N ALA A 45 5.51 -1.90 6.51
CA ALA A 45 5.08 -3.22 6.04
C ALA A 45 3.58 -3.18 5.71
N PRO A 46 3.17 -3.12 4.43
CA PRO A 46 1.77 -2.93 4.05
C PRO A 46 0.83 -4.01 4.61
N TRP A 47 1.32 -5.24 4.72
CA TRP A 47 0.57 -6.36 5.29
C TRP A 47 0.38 -6.23 6.81
N ASP A 48 1.24 -5.48 7.51
CA ASP A 48 1.14 -5.29 8.96
C ASP A 48 -0.04 -4.40 9.34
N ALA A 49 -0.36 -3.38 8.54
CA ALA A 49 -1.62 -2.63 8.69
C ALA A 49 -2.86 -3.48 8.43
N GLY A 50 -2.79 -4.43 7.50
CA GLY A 50 -3.92 -5.30 7.18
C GLY A 50 -4.13 -6.46 8.17
N LEU A 51 -3.07 -6.93 8.83
CA LEU A 51 -3.08 -8.16 9.63
C LEU A 51 -2.89 -7.93 11.15
N ASN A 52 -2.17 -6.89 11.55
CA ASN A 52 -1.76 -6.63 12.94
C ASN A 52 -2.17 -5.24 13.47
N ASP A 53 -2.92 -4.48 12.66
CA ASP A 53 -3.32 -3.10 12.95
C ASP A 53 -2.14 -2.14 13.20
N ASN A 54 -0.93 -2.53 12.77
CA ASN A 54 0.31 -1.77 12.93
C ASN A 54 0.53 -1.26 14.38
N SER A 55 0.43 -2.19 15.33
CA SER A 55 0.50 -1.93 16.79
C SER A 55 1.92 -1.74 17.34
N ASP A 56 2.95 -1.91 16.51
CA ASP A 56 4.34 -1.68 16.90
C ASP A 56 4.65 -0.17 16.93
N GLY A 57 4.58 0.41 18.13
CA GLY A 57 4.98 1.80 18.39
C GLY A 57 6.50 1.99 18.40
N PRO A 58 6.99 3.24 18.38
CA PRO A 58 8.43 3.50 18.49
C PRO A 58 8.95 3.01 19.84
N GLY A 59 10.11 2.37 19.86
CA GLY A 59 10.80 1.99 21.11
C GLY A 59 11.61 3.17 21.69
N GLY A 60 11.79 3.20 23.01
CA GLY A 60 12.56 4.24 23.70
C GLY A 60 11.79 4.92 24.84
N GLU A 61 12.44 5.85 25.53
CA GLU A 61 11.79 6.74 26.51
C GLU A 61 11.32 8.00 25.76
N HIS A 62 10.06 8.00 25.33
CA HIS A 62 9.39 9.18 24.79
C HIS A 62 8.07 9.42 25.53
N THR A 63 7.52 10.63 25.37
CA THR A 63 6.19 10.93 25.92
C THR A 63 5.10 10.06 25.27
N GLN A 64 4.04 9.73 26.01
CA GLN A 64 2.93 8.93 25.44
C GLN A 64 2.28 9.62 24.23
N ALA A 65 2.22 10.95 24.22
CA ALA A 65 1.75 11.74 23.08
C ALA A 65 2.62 11.55 21.82
N PHE A 66 3.95 11.47 21.99
CA PHE A 66 4.87 11.14 20.89
C PHE A 66 4.62 9.74 20.33
N HIS A 67 4.45 8.74 21.21
CA HIS A 67 4.14 7.37 20.78
C HIS A 67 2.84 7.30 19.98
N ASP A 68 1.79 8.01 20.43
CA ASP A 68 0.49 8.05 19.74
C ASP A 68 0.59 8.75 18.37
N GLU A 69 1.32 9.88 18.29
CA GLU A 69 1.50 10.63 17.05
C GLU A 69 2.30 9.82 16.01
N VAL A 70 3.39 9.18 16.44
CA VAL A 70 4.19 8.31 15.57
C VAL A 70 3.37 7.10 15.13
N ALA A 71 2.68 6.43 16.05
CA ALA A 71 1.84 5.27 15.72
C ALA A 71 0.77 5.64 14.69
N ALA A 72 0.08 6.76 14.86
CA ALA A 72 -0.93 7.23 13.92
C ALA A 72 -0.34 7.57 12.54
N ALA A 73 0.81 8.23 12.49
CA ALA A 73 1.48 8.57 11.23
C ALA A 73 1.96 7.32 10.49
N CYS A 74 2.54 6.36 11.22
CA CYS A 74 3.05 5.12 10.64
C CYS A 74 1.91 4.20 10.20
N TYR A 75 0.81 4.14 10.96
CA TYR A 75 -0.43 3.48 10.55
C TYR A 75 -0.99 4.07 9.25
N ALA A 76 -1.04 5.40 9.15
CA ALA A 76 -1.54 6.07 7.94
C ALA A 76 -0.66 5.78 6.72
N ALA A 77 0.66 5.74 6.89
CA ALA A 77 1.60 5.41 5.82
C ALA A 77 1.45 3.94 5.35
N ASN A 78 1.34 2.99 6.29
CA ASN A 78 1.09 1.59 5.98
C ASN A 78 -0.26 1.40 5.27
N THR A 79 -1.34 2.00 5.79
CA THR A 79 -2.68 1.91 5.20
C THR A 79 -2.71 2.44 3.76
N ARG A 80 -2.03 3.55 3.47
CA ARG A 80 -1.94 4.10 2.10
C ARG A 80 -1.28 3.11 1.15
N ARG A 81 -0.15 2.50 1.55
CA ARG A 81 0.54 1.50 0.73
C ARG A 81 -0.31 0.24 0.53
N PHE A 82 -0.94 -0.26 1.58
CA PHE A 82 -1.82 -1.42 1.51
C PHE A 82 -2.97 -1.19 0.52
N ASN A 83 -3.66 -0.05 0.63
CA ASN A 83 -4.73 0.32 -0.28
C ASN A 83 -4.26 0.48 -1.72
N ALA A 84 -3.07 1.05 -1.94
CA ALA A 84 -2.49 1.15 -3.28
C ALA A 84 -2.20 -0.24 -3.88
N SER A 85 -1.60 -1.13 -3.09
CA SER A 85 -1.31 -2.51 -3.51
C SER A 85 -2.59 -3.25 -3.89
N ILE A 86 -3.62 -3.23 -3.02
CA ILE A 86 -4.91 -3.87 -3.30
C ILE A 86 -5.60 -3.24 -4.50
N GLY A 87 -5.58 -1.90 -4.61
CA GLY A 87 -6.16 -1.18 -5.74
C GLY A 87 -5.54 -1.60 -7.08
N CYS A 88 -4.22 -1.71 -7.14
CA CYS A 88 -3.49 -2.21 -8.31
C CYS A 88 -3.83 -3.67 -8.62
N GLY A 89 -3.95 -4.52 -7.59
CA GLY A 89 -4.34 -5.93 -7.75
C GLY A 89 -5.77 -6.09 -8.28
N ALA A 90 -6.72 -5.34 -7.73
CA ALA A 90 -8.11 -5.32 -8.19
C ALA A 90 -8.22 -4.80 -9.64
N LEU A 91 -7.48 -3.76 -9.99
CA LEU A 91 -7.41 -3.26 -11.36
C LEU A 91 -6.86 -4.32 -12.32
N ALA A 92 -5.83 -5.06 -11.93
CA ALA A 92 -5.30 -6.15 -12.74
C ALA A 92 -6.36 -7.22 -13.04
N LEU A 93 -7.13 -7.63 -12.02
CA LEU A 93 -8.21 -8.61 -12.17
C LEU A 93 -9.33 -8.09 -13.09
N LEU A 94 -9.71 -6.82 -12.96
CA LEU A 94 -10.72 -6.19 -13.82
C LEU A 94 -10.27 -6.15 -15.29
N LEU A 95 -9.01 -5.79 -15.53
CA LEU A 95 -8.44 -5.75 -16.88
C LEU A 95 -8.33 -7.15 -17.51
N LEU A 96 -7.99 -8.18 -16.72
CA LEU A 96 -8.02 -9.57 -17.17
C LEU A 96 -9.44 -10.03 -17.51
N GLY A 97 -10.41 -9.76 -16.64
CA GLY A 97 -11.81 -10.10 -16.87
C GLY A 97 -12.37 -9.44 -18.12
N GLY A 98 -12.16 -8.12 -18.28
CA GLY A 98 -12.57 -7.37 -19.47
C GLY A 98 -11.87 -7.85 -20.73
N GLY A 99 -10.56 -8.15 -20.65
CA GLY A 99 -9.79 -8.71 -21.76
C GLY A 99 -10.29 -10.08 -22.20
N ALA A 100 -10.64 -10.95 -21.25
CA ALA A 100 -11.18 -12.28 -21.52
C ALA A 100 -12.57 -12.21 -22.17
N VAL A 101 -13.47 -11.34 -21.67
CA VAL A 101 -14.81 -11.14 -22.26
C VAL A 101 -14.69 -10.66 -23.71
N LEU A 102 -13.81 -9.69 -23.99
CA LEU A 102 -13.60 -9.17 -25.34
C LEU A 102 -12.99 -10.22 -26.27
N ALA A 103 -12.07 -11.07 -25.79
CA ALA A 103 -11.51 -12.15 -26.58
C ALA A 103 -12.58 -13.19 -26.97
N VAL A 104 -13.47 -13.53 -26.02
CA VAL A 104 -14.56 -14.49 -26.26
C VAL A 104 -15.59 -13.94 -27.24
N THR A 105 -15.94 -12.64 -27.17
CA THR A 105 -16.92 -12.04 -28.10
C THR A 105 -16.37 -11.97 -29.52
N GLN A 106 -15.09 -11.65 -29.71
CA GLN A 106 -14.41 -11.66 -31.01
C GLN A 106 -14.40 -13.06 -31.65
N LEU A 107 -14.15 -14.11 -30.86
CA LEU A 107 -14.18 -15.49 -31.34
C LEU A 107 -15.60 -15.97 -31.69
N ARG A 108 -16.62 -15.39 -31.07
CA ARG A 108 -18.03 -15.75 -31.31
C ARG A 108 -18.68 -15.02 -32.49
N THR A 109 -18.02 -14.00 -33.06
CA THR A 109 -18.55 -13.33 -34.26
C THR A 109 -18.02 -14.08 -35.48
N PRO A 110 -18.81 -14.94 -36.16
CA PRO A 110 -18.37 -15.53 -37.41
C PRO A 110 -18.16 -14.41 -38.41
N SER A 111 -16.98 -14.39 -39.03
CA SER A 111 -16.68 -13.56 -40.18
C SER A 111 -17.66 -13.93 -41.29
N THR A 112 -18.71 -13.12 -41.47
CA THR A 112 -19.56 -13.15 -42.66
C THR A 112 -18.74 -12.54 -43.80
N THR A 113 -17.97 -13.38 -44.46
CA THR A 113 -17.43 -13.17 -45.81
C THR A 113 -17.84 -14.35 -46.66
#